data_AF-A0A0S8CAK6-F1
#
_entry.id   AF-A0A0S8CAK6-F1
#
_cell.length_a   1.000
_cell.length_b   1.000
_cell.length_c   1.000
_cell.angle_alpha   90.00
_cell.angle_beta   90.00
_cell.angle_gamma   90.00
#
_symmetry.space_group_name_H-M   'P 1'
#
loop_
_entity.id
_entity.type
_entity.pdbx_description
1 polymer ?
#
loop_
_entity_poly.entity_id
_entity_poly.type
_entity_poly.pdbx_seq_one_letter_code
_entity_poly.pdbx_strand_id
1 'polypeptide(L)'
;MLSIKLSDNAMRLSAVIILLLPCVVARAEITCEQLVAISQQTVNLRNQGASLPALLADTEDAQMKRRFTPSELEFIRLLISESFVGAYSPHDVHEACEAGTLAIPVRKTGEGK
;
A
#
# COMPACT_ATOMS: atom_id res chain seq x y z
N MET A 1 41.72 33.52 -37.79
CA MET A 1 41.57 34.98 -37.97
C MET A 1 40.16 35.23 -38.49
N LEU A 2 39.46 36.22 -37.91
CA LEU A 2 38.08 36.70 -38.17
C LEU A 2 36.92 35.76 -37.77
N SER A 3 36.25 36.03 -36.64
CA SER A 3 35.16 37.01 -36.45
C SER A 3 33.79 36.46 -36.86
N ILE A 4 33.04 35.91 -35.89
CA ILE A 4 31.59 35.76 -35.99
C ILE A 4 30.94 36.76 -35.05
N LYS A 5 30.07 37.55 -35.67
CA LYS A 5 29.36 38.72 -35.19
C LYS A 5 28.51 38.42 -33.95
N LEU A 6 28.55 39.35 -32.99
CA LEU A 6 27.53 39.58 -31.98
C LEU A 6 26.14 39.61 -32.65
N SER A 7 25.21 38.80 -32.15
CA SER A 7 23.80 39.15 -32.14
C SER A 7 23.36 39.14 -30.68
N ASP A 8 23.54 40.31 -30.08
CA ASP A 8 23.07 40.67 -28.76
C ASP A 8 21.57 40.93 -28.88
N ASN A 9 20.77 39.98 -28.39
CA ASN A 9 19.40 40.26 -27.97
C ASN A 9 19.14 39.47 -26.70
N ALA A 10 19.59 40.11 -25.62
CA ALA A 10 18.75 40.35 -24.46
C ALA A 10 18.19 39.10 -23.76
N MET A 11 18.88 38.77 -22.66
CA MET A 11 18.23 38.81 -21.35
C MET A 11 17.17 37.72 -21.12
N ARG A 12 17.64 36.54 -20.68
CA ARG A 12 17.21 35.85 -19.44
C ARG A 12 17.82 34.44 -19.47
N LEU A 13 18.96 34.20 -18.82
CA LEU A 13 18.97 33.82 -17.40
C LEU A 13 17.70 33.06 -17.03
N SER A 14 17.75 31.73 -17.07
CA SER A 14 17.61 30.94 -15.85
C SER A 14 17.52 29.45 -16.14
N ALA A 15 18.43 28.73 -15.50
CA ALA A 15 18.18 27.46 -14.83
C ALA A 15 17.71 26.27 -15.70
N VAL A 16 18.70 25.46 -16.04
CA VAL A 16 18.75 24.02 -15.71
C VAL A 16 17.76 23.68 -14.58
N ILE A 17 16.60 23.12 -14.93
CA ILE A 17 15.81 22.32 -13.99
C ILE A 17 15.71 20.94 -14.61
N ILE A 18 16.77 20.18 -14.38
CA ILE A 18 16.71 18.73 -14.35
C ILE A 18 15.69 18.42 -13.24
N LEU A 19 14.42 18.22 -13.60
CA LEU A 19 13.45 17.57 -12.74
C LEU A 19 13.88 16.11 -12.58
N LEU A 20 14.88 15.89 -11.72
CA LEU A 20 14.97 14.68 -10.91
C LEU A 20 13.76 14.74 -9.98
N LEU A 21 12.58 14.42 -10.51
CA LEU A 21 11.51 13.92 -9.66
C LEU A 21 12.09 12.65 -9.03
N PRO A 22 12.32 12.59 -7.71
CA PRO A 22 12.25 11.29 -7.09
C PRO A 22 10.85 10.79 -7.43
N CYS A 23 10.77 9.71 -8.22
CA CYS A 23 9.61 8.84 -8.19
C CYS A 23 9.47 8.40 -6.74
N VAL A 24 8.80 9.22 -5.93
CA VAL A 24 8.24 8.79 -4.67
C VAL A 24 7.21 7.79 -5.12
N VAL A 25 7.61 6.52 -5.11
CA VAL A 25 6.69 5.41 -5.25
C VAL A 25 5.69 5.66 -4.14
N ALA A 26 4.52 6.19 -4.49
CA ALA A 26 3.38 6.27 -3.61
C ALA A 26 2.97 4.83 -3.33
N ARG A 27 3.72 4.17 -2.44
CA ARG A 27 3.35 2.90 -1.84
C ARG A 27 2.14 3.24 -1.02
N ALA A 28 0.98 2.94 -1.58
CA ALA A 28 -0.28 3.11 -0.90
C ALA A 28 -0.24 2.21 0.33
N GLU A 29 0.03 2.80 1.49
CA GLU A 29 -0.17 2.14 2.78
C GLU A 29 -1.53 1.49 2.80
N ILE A 30 -1.58 0.27 3.34
CA ILE A 30 -2.84 -0.42 3.58
C ILE A 30 -3.78 0.44 4.43
N THR A 31 -5.08 0.28 4.19
CA THR A 31 -6.15 1.04 4.88
C THR A 31 -6.92 0.12 5.83
N CYS A 32 -7.56 0.69 6.85
CA CYS A 32 -8.38 -0.09 7.79
C CYS A 32 -9.49 -0.85 7.09
N GLU A 33 -10.15 -0.22 6.11
CA GLU A 33 -11.22 -0.83 5.33
C GLU A 33 -10.72 -2.03 4.52
N GLN A 34 -9.49 -1.95 3.99
CA GLN A 34 -8.89 -3.09 3.29
C GLN A 34 -8.62 -4.25 4.23
N LEU A 35 -8.12 -3.99 5.44
CA LEU A 35 -7.87 -5.05 6.44
C LEU A 35 -9.17 -5.71 6.90
N VAL A 36 -10.20 -4.92 7.19
CA VAL A 36 -11.53 -5.43 7.54
C VAL A 36 -12.13 -6.23 6.39
N ALA A 37 -12.01 -5.75 5.15
CA ALA A 37 -12.49 -6.46 3.97
C ALA A 37 -11.76 -7.80 3.76
N ILE A 38 -10.44 -7.84 3.96
CA ILE A 38 -9.65 -9.08 3.89
C ILE A 38 -10.14 -10.07 4.95
N SER A 39 -10.27 -9.65 6.21
CA SER A 39 -10.76 -10.51 7.30
C SER A 39 -12.18 -11.04 7.00
N GLN A 40 -13.08 -10.17 6.55
CA GLN A 40 -14.44 -10.55 6.18
C GLN A 40 -14.45 -11.55 5.02
N GLN A 41 -13.64 -11.34 3.99
CA GLN A 41 -13.51 -12.24 2.86
C GLN A 41 -12.95 -13.61 3.28
N THR A 42 -11.93 -13.64 4.14
CA THR A 42 -11.37 -14.86 4.71
C THR A 42 -12.45 -15.68 5.43
N VAL A 43 -13.23 -15.04 6.31
CA VAL A 43 -14.33 -15.69 7.03
C VAL A 43 -15.38 -16.22 6.06
N ASN A 44 -15.77 -15.43 5.06
CA ASN A 44 -16.77 -15.83 4.06
C ASN A 44 -16.31 -17.05 3.26
N LEU A 45 -15.07 -17.06 2.79
CA LEU A 45 -14.53 -18.17 2.00
C LEU A 45 -14.32 -19.43 2.84
N ARG A 46 -13.86 -19.30 4.09
CA ARG A 46 -13.81 -20.41 5.05
C ARG A 46 -15.21 -21.02 5.24
N ASN A 47 -16.22 -20.19 5.44
CA ASN A 47 -17.60 -20.64 5.62
C ASN A 47 -18.16 -21.32 4.35
N GLN A 48 -17.58 -21.02 3.17
CA GLN A 48 -17.86 -21.70 1.90
C GLN A 48 -17.04 -22.98 1.69
N GLY A 49 -16.20 -23.37 2.65
CA GLY A 49 -15.39 -24.59 2.59
C GLY A 49 -13.99 -24.39 1.98
N ALA A 50 -13.53 -23.16 1.77
CA ALA A 50 -12.16 -22.90 1.35
C ALA A 50 -11.17 -23.34 2.43
N SER A 51 -10.02 -23.88 2.02
CA SER A 51 -8.94 -24.25 2.91
C SER A 51 -8.00 -23.07 3.15
N LEU A 52 -7.31 -23.05 4.30
CA LEU A 52 -6.32 -22.00 4.60
C LEU A 52 -5.23 -21.89 3.52
N PRO A 53 -4.62 -22.98 3.00
CA PRO A 53 -3.64 -22.88 1.93
C PRO A 53 -4.19 -22.20 0.67
N ALA A 54 -5.45 -22.44 0.32
CA ALA A 54 -6.08 -21.79 -0.83
C ALA A 54 -6.21 -20.27 -0.63
N LEU A 55 -6.56 -19.83 0.59
CA LEU A 55 -6.66 -18.40 0.90
C LEU A 55 -5.30 -17.70 0.96
N LEU A 56 -4.24 -18.41 1.37
CA LEU A 56 -2.89 -17.87 1.41
C LEU A 56 -2.26 -17.77 0.02
N ALA A 57 -2.63 -18.67 -0.91
CA ALA A 57 -2.12 -18.66 -2.28
C ALA A 57 -2.38 -17.31 -2.98
N ASP A 58 -3.52 -16.67 -2.71
CA ASP A 58 -3.86 -15.35 -3.27
C ASP A 58 -2.84 -14.27 -2.85
N THR A 59 -2.25 -14.39 -1.65
CA THR A 59 -1.21 -13.45 -1.17
C THR A 59 0.15 -13.64 -1.85
N GLU A 60 0.31 -14.72 -2.60
CA GLU A 60 1.52 -15.01 -3.36
C GLU A 60 1.43 -14.53 -4.82
N ASP A 61 0.25 -14.06 -5.23
CA ASP A 61 0.01 -13.56 -6.58
C ASP A 61 0.90 -12.34 -6.91
N ALA A 62 1.31 -12.24 -8.18
CA ALA A 62 2.18 -11.16 -8.64
C ALA A 62 1.54 -9.78 -8.52
N GLN A 63 0.21 -9.67 -8.61
CA GLN A 63 -0.53 -8.44 -8.41
C GLN A 63 -0.48 -7.99 -6.95
N MET A 64 -0.65 -8.92 -6.00
CA MET A 64 -0.53 -8.64 -4.56
C MET A 64 0.89 -8.19 -4.21
N LYS A 65 1.91 -8.88 -4.75
CA LYS A 65 3.33 -8.52 -4.59
C LYS A 65 3.72 -7.16 -5.17
N ARG A 66 2.97 -6.64 -6.14
CA ARG A 66 3.16 -5.29 -6.68
C ARG A 66 2.45 -4.21 -5.87
N ARG A 67 1.32 -4.57 -5.26
CA ARG A 67 0.45 -3.64 -4.51
C ARG A 67 0.95 -3.39 -3.09
N PHE A 68 1.46 -4.43 -2.45
CA PHE A 68 1.84 -4.41 -1.04
C PHE A 68 3.34 -4.61 -0.86
N THR A 69 3.88 -4.01 0.20
CA THR A 69 5.24 -4.29 0.65
C THR A 69 5.35 -5.70 1.24
N PRO A 70 6.57 -6.27 1.33
CA PRO A 70 6.76 -7.58 1.95
C PRO A 70 6.20 -7.67 3.38
N SER A 71 6.38 -6.62 4.19
CA SER A 71 5.87 -6.55 5.57
C SER A 71 4.35 -6.48 5.63
N GLU A 72 3.71 -5.72 4.74
CA GLU A 72 2.24 -5.71 4.63
C GLU A 72 1.70 -7.07 4.19
N LEU A 73 2.38 -7.77 3.27
CA LEU A 73 1.98 -9.12 2.86
C LEU A 73 2.12 -10.14 3.98
N GLU A 74 3.20 -10.08 4.78
CA GLU A 74 3.31 -10.92 5.98
C GLU A 74 2.17 -10.66 6.96
N PHE A 75 1.84 -9.38 7.19
CA PHE A 75 0.71 -9.03 8.04
C PHE A 75 -0.62 -9.53 7.48
N ILE A 76 -0.87 -9.40 6.17
CA ILE A 76 -2.07 -9.93 5.52
C ILE A 76 -2.16 -11.45 5.69
N ARG A 77 -1.05 -12.19 5.53
CA ARG A 77 -1.02 -13.64 5.73
C ARG A 77 -1.33 -14.02 7.17
N LEU A 78 -0.77 -13.28 8.13
CA LEU A 78 -1.08 -13.45 9.55
C LEU A 78 -2.57 -13.20 9.81
N LEU A 79 -3.10 -12.07 9.32
CA LEU A 79 -4.51 -11.71 9.47
C LEU A 79 -5.44 -12.78 8.88
N ILE A 80 -5.13 -13.31 7.69
CA ILE A 80 -5.87 -14.40 7.06
C ILE A 80 -5.82 -15.64 7.96
N SER A 81 -4.65 -16.02 8.46
CA SER A 81 -4.47 -17.22 9.28
C SER A 81 -5.27 -17.13 10.58
N GLU A 82 -5.19 -15.99 11.27
CA GLU A 82 -5.91 -15.76 12.53
C GLU A 82 -7.42 -15.61 12.32
N SER A 83 -7.86 -14.93 11.27
CA SER A 83 -9.28 -14.81 10.92
C SER A 83 -9.87 -16.16 10.51
N PHE A 84 -9.08 -17.00 9.84
CA PHE A 84 -9.48 -18.35 9.44
C PHE A 84 -9.78 -19.22 10.66
N VAL A 85 -8.91 -19.22 11.67
CA VAL A 85 -9.14 -20.00 12.91
C VAL A 85 -10.14 -19.35 13.86
N GLY A 86 -10.59 -18.11 13.57
CA GLY A 86 -11.56 -17.37 14.37
C GLY A 86 -10.96 -16.65 15.58
N ALA A 87 -9.64 -16.44 15.60
CA ALA A 87 -8.96 -15.69 16.65
C ALA A 87 -9.20 -14.18 16.56
N TYR A 88 -9.38 -13.66 15.33
CA TYR A 88 -9.83 -12.29 15.09
C TYR A 88 -11.07 -12.29 14.19
N SER A 89 -12.13 -11.62 14.63
CA SER A 89 -13.27 -11.30 13.79
C SER A 89 -13.03 -10.00 13.00
N PRO A 90 -13.79 -9.75 11.92
CA PRO A 90 -13.72 -8.47 11.21
C PRO A 90 -13.98 -7.25 12.11
N HIS A 91 -14.77 -7.43 13.17
CA HIS A 91 -15.00 -6.40 14.19
C HIS A 91 -13.73 -6.11 14.99
N ASP A 92 -13.04 -7.14 15.48
CA ASP A 92 -11.81 -6.99 16.26
C ASP A 92 -10.71 -6.30 15.43
N VAL A 93 -10.66 -6.60 14.14
CA VAL A 93 -9.74 -5.96 13.19
C VAL A 93 -10.05 -4.48 13.04
N HIS A 94 -11.33 -4.11 12.93
CA HIS A 94 -11.75 -2.71 12.87
C HIS A 94 -11.35 -1.96 14.15
N GLU A 95 -11.66 -2.50 15.33
CA GLU A 95 -11.31 -1.88 16.61
C GLU A 95 -9.80 -1.70 16.78
N ALA A 96 -9.00 -2.73 16.49
CA ALA A 96 -7.55 -2.65 16.57
C ALA A 96 -6.97 -1.60 15.60
N CYS A 97 -7.61 -1.42 14.45
CA CYS A 97 -7.19 -0.44 13.46
C CYS A 97 -7.48 1.00 13.91
N GLU A 98 -8.71 1.26 14.39
CA GLU A 98 -9.10 2.57 14.92
C GLU A 98 -8.27 2.95 16.16
N ALA A 99 -7.99 1.97 17.02
CA ALA A 99 -7.12 2.12 18.18
C ALA A 99 -5.64 2.34 17.82
N GLY A 100 -5.23 2.08 16.57
CA GLY A 100 -3.85 2.20 16.12
C GLY A 100 -2.91 1.16 16.77
N THR A 101 -3.46 0.01 17.20
CA THR A 101 -2.72 -1.06 17.86
C THR A 101 -2.22 -2.14 16.90
N LEU A 102 -2.43 -1.95 15.60
CA LEU A 102 -1.92 -2.85 14.58
C LEU A 102 -0.39 -2.70 14.43
N ALA A 103 0.29 -3.83 14.19
CA ALA A 103 1.74 -3.89 14.07
C ALA A 103 2.29 -3.25 12.77
N ILE A 104 1.43 -2.73 11.90
CA ILE A 104 1.79 -2.06 10.65
C ILE A 104 1.22 -0.64 10.60
N PRO A 105 1.89 0.30 9.91
CA PRO A 105 1.31 1.62 9.68
C PRO A 105 0.07 1.48 8.80
N VAL A 106 -1.06 2.01 9.27
CA VAL A 106 -2.34 2.00 8.54
C VAL A 106 -2.81 3.44 8.38
N ARG A 107 -3.28 3.80 7.18
CA ARG A 107 -3.94 5.10 6.99
C ARG A 107 -5.29 5.09 7.68
N LYS A 108 -5.47 6.00 8.62
CA LYS A 108 -6.80 6.36 9.12
C LYS A 108 -7.52 7.15 8.03
N THR A 109 -8.70 6.67 7.64
CA THR A 109 -9.56 7.36 6.68
C THR A 109 -10.10 8.64 7.33
N GLY A 110 -9.33 9.72 7.23
CA GLY A 110 -9.66 11.00 7.86
C GLY A 110 -8.49 11.96 8.06
N GLU A 111 -7.23 11.50 7.98
CA GLU A 111 -6.04 12.33 8.24
C GLU A 111 -5.58 13.14 7.02
N GLY A 112 -6.55 13.77 6.36
CA GLY A 112 -6.35 14.62 5.19
C GLY A 112 -7.42 15.68 5.11
N LYS A 113 -7.39 16.64 6.03
CA LYS A 113 -8.01 17.96 5.86
C LYS A 113 -7.19 19.02 6.57
#